data_AF-A0A673WTM1-F1
#
_entry.id   AF-A0A673WTM1-F1
#
_cell.length_a   1.000
_cell.length_b   1.000
_cell.length_c   1.000
_cell.angle_alpha   90.00
_cell.angle_beta   90.00
_cell.angle_gamma   90.00
#
_symmetry.space_group_name_H-M   'P 1'
#
loop_
_entity.id
_entity.type
_entity.pdbx_description
1 polymer ?
#
loop_
_entity_poly.entity_id
_entity_poly.type
_entity_poly.pdbx_seq_one_letter_code
_entity_poly.pdbx_strand_id
1 'polypeptide(L)' 'MADPKYANLPGIASNEPDVYETSDLPEDDQAQFESVMLMKGLIHRCRSRID' A
#
# COMPACT_ATOMS: atom_id res chain seq x y z
N MET A 1 -23.32 -5.54 -7.59
CA MET A 1 -23.98 -6.86 -7.47
C MET A 1 -23.02 -7.86 -8.05
N ALA A 2 -22.63 -8.90 -7.32
CA ALA A 2 -21.68 -9.89 -7.79
C ALA A 2 -22.17 -10.52 -9.10
N ASP A 3 -21.26 -10.65 -10.07
CA ASP A 3 -21.62 -11.22 -11.37
C ASP A 3 -22.12 -12.66 -11.18
N PRO A 4 -23.25 -13.07 -11.79
CA PRO A 4 -23.81 -14.41 -11.65
C PRO A 4 -22.83 -15.54 -12.01
N LYS A 5 -21.79 -15.21 -12.79
CA LYS A 5 -20.71 -16.14 -13.18
C LYS A 5 -19.80 -16.53 -12.01
N TYR A 6 -19.66 -15.68 -10.98
CA TYR A 6 -18.73 -15.90 -9.87
C TYR A 6 -19.45 -16.23 -8.54
N ALA A 7 -20.78 -16.11 -8.49
CA ALA A 7 -21.59 -16.25 -7.29
C ALA A 7 -21.50 -17.61 -6.56
N ASN A 8 -21.16 -18.69 -7.28
CA ASN A 8 -21.08 -20.04 -6.71
C ASN A 8 -19.65 -20.60 -6.67
N LEU A 9 -18.64 -19.77 -6.97
CA LEU A 9 -17.26 -20.23 -6.99
C LEU A 9 -16.65 -20.17 -5.59
N PRO A 10 -16.08 -21.28 -5.07
CA PRO A 10 -15.37 -21.24 -3.81
C PRO A 10 -14.11 -20.37 -3.96
N GLY A 11 -13.90 -19.46 -3.01
CA GLY A 11 -12.70 -18.61 -2.95
C GLY A 11 -12.83 -17.20 -3.55
N ILE A 12 -14.00 -16.81 -4.06
CA ILE A 12 -14.26 -15.41 -4.46
C ILE A 12 -14.77 -14.62 -3.24
N ALA A 13 -14.00 -13.66 -2.77
CA ALA A 13 -14.40 -12.76 -1.69
C ALA A 13 -15.42 -11.74 -2.22
N SER A 14 -16.71 -11.95 -1.93
CA SER A 14 -17.80 -11.06 -2.42
C SER A 14 -18.00 -9.79 -1.58
N ASN A 15 -17.33 -9.69 -0.42
CA ASN A 15 -17.47 -8.59 0.53
C ASN A 15 -16.21 -7.72 0.62
N GLU A 16 -15.21 -7.99 -0.21
CA GLU A 16 -13.99 -7.21 -0.26
C GLU A 16 -14.02 -6.26 -1.45
N PRO A 17 -13.45 -5.05 -1.32
CA PRO A 17 -13.31 -4.17 -2.46
C PRO A 17 -12.35 -4.79 -3.48
N ASP A 18 -12.74 -4.76 -4.75
CA ASP A 18 -11.91 -5.27 -5.85
C ASP A 18 -10.61 -4.46 -6.03
N VAL A 19 -10.61 -3.21 -5.57
CA VAL A 19 -9.48 -2.27 -5.67
C VAL A 19 -9.21 -1.66 -4.30
N TYR A 20 -7.93 -1.70 -3.90
CA TYR A 20 -7.43 -0.94 -2.75
C TYR A 20 -6.64 0.24 -3.29
N GLU A 21 -7.20 1.44 -3.16
CA GLU A 21 -6.56 2.68 -3.59
C GLU A 21 -5.73 3.27 -2.44
N THR A 22 -4.66 3.97 -2.78
CA THR A 22 -3.97 4.84 -1.83
C THR A 22 -4.76 6.12 -1.66
N SER A 23 -4.74 6.71 -0.47
CA SER A 23 -5.39 8.02 -0.26
C SER A 23 -4.81 9.05 -1.24
N ASP A 24 -5.67 9.69 -2.03
CA ASP A 24 -5.29 10.78 -2.94
C ASP A 24 -4.87 12.02 -2.14
N LEU A 25 -3.58 12.08 -1.81
CA LEU A 25 -2.92 13.27 -1.30
C LEU A 25 -2.31 14.06 -2.47
N PRO A 26 -2.19 15.39 -2.39
CA PRO A 26 -1.45 16.14 -3.40
C PRO A 26 0.00 15.64 -3.46
N GLU A 27 0.62 15.72 -4.64
CA GLU A 27 1.99 15.23 -4.89
C GLU A 27 3.00 15.76 -3.86
N ASP A 28 2.84 17.02 -3.45
CA ASP A 28 3.68 17.67 -2.43
C ASP A 28 3.59 16.96 -1.06
N ASP A 29 2.40 16.55 -0.63
CA ASP A 29 2.21 15.84 0.65
C ASP A 29 2.63 14.36 0.56
N GLN A 30 2.54 13.74 -0.63
CA GLN A 30 3.05 12.38 -0.87
C GLN A 30 4.58 12.34 -0.79
N ALA A 31 5.26 13.32 -1.40
CA ALA A 31 6.72 13.43 -1.39
C ALA A 31 7.27 13.59 0.05
N GLN A 32 6.54 14.27 0.94
CA GLN A 32 6.91 14.36 2.35
C GLN A 32 6.87 12.99 3.05
N PHE A 33 5.86 12.16 2.78
CA PHE A 33 5.76 10.83 3.38
C PHE A 33 6.87 9.89 2.87
N GLU A 34 7.14 9.91 1.57
CA GLU A 34 8.18 9.08 0.94
C GLU A 34 9.58 9.48 1.38
N SER A 35 9.88 10.79 1.43
CA SER A 35 11.18 11.29 1.87
C SER A 35 11.47 10.95 3.33
N VAL A 36 10.47 11.03 4.22
CA VAL A 36 10.60 10.64 5.63
C VAL A 36 10.87 9.14 5.76
N MET A 37 10.19 8.30 4.99
CA MET A 37 10.43 6.84 5.00
C MET A 37 11.80 6.47 4.40
N LEU A 38 12.22 7.14 3.33
CA LEU A 38 13.54 6.97 2.72
C LEU A 38 14.66 7.39 3.68
N MET A 39 14.53 8.55 4.32
CA MET A 39 15.50 9.02 5.30
C MET A 39 15.58 8.07 6.51
N LYS A 40 14.44 7.59 7.01
CA LYS A 40 14.42 6.58 8.10
C LYS A 40 15.12 5.28 7.68
N GLY A 41 14.86 4.79 6.47
CA GLY A 41 15.52 3.60 5.92
C GLY A 41 17.02 3.78 5.71
N LEU A 42 17.45 4.97 5.27
CA LEU A 42 18.86 5.34 5.12
C LEU A 42 19.57 5.47 6.46
N ILE A 43 18.92 6.05 7.48
CA ILE A 43 19.47 6.15 8.84
C ILE A 43 19.65 4.77 9.46
N HIS A 44 18.66 3.88 9.31
CA HIS A 44 18.77 2.50 9.78
C HIS A 44 19.91 1.75 9.06
N ARG A 45 20.01 1.88 7.73
CA ARG A 45 21.08 1.29 6.91
C ARG A 45 22.47 1.84 7.25
N CYS A 46 22.59 3.14 7.56
CA CYS A 46 23.87 3.72 7.98
C CYS A 46 24.29 3.24 9.37
N ARG A 47 23.33 3.02 10.27
CA ARG A 47 23.60 2.57 11.64
C ARG A 47 24.06 1.12 11.69
N SER A 48 23.47 0.23 10.89
CA SER A 48 23.92 -1.16 10.72
C SER A 48 25.26 -1.33 9.98
N ARG A 49 25.81 -0.26 9.39
CA ARG A 49 27.11 -0.29 8.70
C ARG A 49 28.26 0.18 9.60
N ILE A 50 27.96 0.64 10.81
CA ILE A 50 28.93 1.14 11.79
C ILE A 50 29.29 0.05 12.83
N ASP A 51 28.55 -1.05 12.89
CA ASP A 51 28.85 -2.26 13.68
C ASP A 51 29.71 -3.28 12.92
#